data_AF-A0A6L5YA63-F1
#
_entry.id   AF-A0A6L5YA63-F1
#
_cell.length_a   1.000
_cell.length_b   1.000
_cell.length_c   1.000
_cell.angle_alpha   90.00
_cell.angle_beta   90.00
_cell.angle_gamma   90.00
#
_symmetry.space_group_name_H-M   'P 1'
#
loop_
_entity.id
_entity.type
_entity.pdbx_description
1 polymer ?
#
loop_
_entity_poly.entity_id
_entity_poly.type
_entity_poly.pdbx_seq_one_letter_code
_entity_poly.pdbx_strand_id
1 'polypeptide(L)'
;MKTIRQIADEIGVSKTAVSKQIENLGLRSSLRKNGNQFAIDEHQEALIKQAFFEKTQTEIENQSQTKTQTENREVGDLVCVLQATIDTLQGQLEVKDRQIEQQAQTITRLTDALAAAQQTAAAAQALHAGTIQQQLLTGEAGADQQDQAPEQKRGWFSKLFRG
;
A
#
# COMPACT_ATOMS: atom_id res chain seq x y z
N MET A 1 -51.79 10.25 -43.98
CA MET A 1 -52.41 10.36 -42.65
C MET A 1 -52.23 9.04 -41.92
N LYS A 2 -51.51 9.04 -40.81
CA LYS A 2 -51.31 7.86 -39.95
C LYS A 2 -52.02 8.04 -38.62
N THR A 3 -52.17 6.93 -37.91
CA THR A 3 -52.71 6.90 -36.54
C THR A 3 -51.57 6.77 -35.53
N ILE A 4 -51.84 7.14 -34.27
CA ILE A 4 -50.91 6.91 -33.14
C ILE A 4 -50.46 5.44 -33.08
N ARG A 5 -51.35 4.49 -33.43
CA ARG A 5 -51.02 3.07 -33.47
C ARG A 5 -49.96 2.76 -34.52
N GLN A 6 -50.14 3.24 -35.75
CA GLN A 6 -49.20 2.97 -36.82
C GLN A 6 -47.82 3.55 -36.52
N ILE A 7 -47.77 4.78 -35.98
CA ILE A 7 -46.49 5.39 -35.58
C ILE A 7 -45.83 4.58 -34.46
N ALA A 8 -46.60 4.17 -33.45
CA ALA A 8 -46.13 3.34 -32.35
C ALA A 8 -45.55 2.00 -32.84
N ASP A 9 -46.26 1.33 -33.74
CA ASP A 9 -45.83 0.06 -34.34
C ASP A 9 -44.56 0.26 -35.20
N GLU A 10 -44.42 1.37 -35.92
CA GLU A 10 -43.25 1.69 -36.75
C GLU A 10 -41.99 2.01 -35.95
N ILE A 11 -42.10 2.76 -34.85
CA ILE A 11 -40.96 3.10 -34.00
C ILE A 11 -40.73 2.10 -32.86
N GLY A 12 -41.56 1.05 -32.76
CA GLY A 12 -41.43 -0.01 -31.78
C GLY A 12 -41.73 0.42 -30.33
N VAL A 13 -42.56 1.44 -30.11
CA VAL A 13 -42.93 1.92 -28.77
C VAL A 13 -44.41 1.76 -28.49
N SER A 14 -44.84 1.96 -27.23
CA SER A 14 -46.26 1.89 -26.90
C SER A 14 -47.06 3.09 -27.44
N LYS A 15 -48.33 2.88 -27.77
CA LYS A 15 -49.26 3.97 -28.15
C LYS A 15 -49.32 5.08 -27.10
N THR A 16 -49.26 4.69 -25.82
CA THR A 16 -49.26 5.63 -24.70
C THR A 16 -47.99 6.49 -24.71
N ALA A 17 -46.83 5.92 -25.04
CA ALA A 17 -45.59 6.70 -25.19
C ALA A 17 -45.73 7.72 -26.33
N VAL A 18 -46.26 7.32 -27.48
CA VAL A 18 -46.52 8.24 -28.60
C VAL A 18 -47.51 9.33 -28.21
N SER A 19 -48.61 8.98 -27.51
CA SER A 19 -49.59 9.96 -27.03
C SER A 19 -48.99 10.96 -26.04
N LYS A 20 -48.11 10.52 -25.14
CA LYS A 20 -47.37 11.39 -24.22
C LYS A 20 -46.40 12.29 -24.98
N GLN A 21 -45.71 11.76 -25.99
CA GLN A 21 -44.78 12.56 -26.77
C GLN A 21 -45.49 13.64 -27.60
N ILE A 22 -46.68 13.34 -28.13
CA ILE A 22 -47.56 14.32 -28.77
C ILE A 22 -47.96 15.44 -27.81
N GLU A 23 -48.25 15.12 -26.55
CA GLU A 23 -48.53 16.11 -25.50
C GLU A 23 -47.29 16.96 -25.19
N ASN A 24 -46.12 16.33 -25.03
CA ASN A 24 -44.86 17.03 -24.76
C ASN A 24 -44.45 18.00 -25.88
N LEU A 25 -44.74 17.63 -27.13
CA LEU A 25 -44.50 18.48 -28.31
C LEU A 25 -45.59 19.55 -28.51
N GLY A 26 -46.64 19.58 -27.67
CA GLY A 26 -47.75 20.52 -27.80
C GLY A 26 -48.63 20.28 -29.03
N LEU A 27 -48.48 19.15 -29.72
CA LEU A 27 -49.15 18.87 -31.00
C LEU A 27 -50.63 18.52 -30.83
N ARG A 28 -51.08 18.22 -29.60
CA ARG A 28 -52.42 17.69 -29.32
C ARG A 28 -53.57 18.57 -29.83
N SER A 29 -53.42 19.89 -29.82
CA SER A 29 -54.40 20.85 -30.35
C SER A 29 -54.39 20.96 -31.88
N SER A 30 -53.26 20.62 -32.52
CA SER A 30 -53.07 20.67 -33.97
C SER A 30 -53.52 19.39 -34.70
N LEU A 31 -53.77 18.31 -33.96
CA LEU A 31 -54.18 17.03 -34.53
C LEU A 31 -55.65 17.04 -34.94
N ARG A 32 -55.92 16.61 -36.18
CA ARG A 32 -57.29 16.37 -36.64
C ARG A 32 -57.82 15.07 -36.04
N LYS A 33 -59.10 15.06 -35.65
CA LYS A 33 -59.79 13.82 -35.27
C LYS A 33 -60.46 13.21 -36.50
N ASN A 34 -60.26 11.91 -36.68
CA ASN A 34 -61.00 11.08 -37.62
C ASN A 34 -61.77 10.04 -36.80
N GLY A 35 -63.04 10.33 -36.50
CA GLY A 35 -63.83 9.58 -35.53
C GLY A 35 -63.20 9.60 -34.13
N ASN A 36 -62.95 8.41 -33.57
CA ASN A 36 -62.35 8.22 -32.25
C ASN A 36 -60.81 8.23 -32.25
N GLN A 37 -60.17 8.51 -33.39
CA GLN A 37 -58.72 8.47 -33.53
C GLN A 37 -58.16 9.82 -33.97
N PHE A 38 -56.93 10.11 -33.58
CA PHE A 38 -56.18 11.24 -34.11
C PHE A 38 -55.53 10.84 -35.45
N ALA A 39 -55.71 11.70 -36.45
CA ALA A 39 -55.04 11.62 -37.74
C ALA A 39 -53.79 12.51 -37.69
N ILE A 40 -52.64 11.90 -37.90
CA ILE A 40 -51.32 12.52 -37.87
C ILE A 40 -50.87 12.70 -39.32
N ASP A 41 -50.55 13.93 -39.68
CA ASP A 41 -49.96 14.24 -40.98
C ASP A 41 -48.45 13.92 -41.01
N GLU A 42 -47.86 14.02 -42.18
CA GLU A 42 -46.47 13.63 -42.40
C GLU A 42 -45.46 14.52 -41.65
N HIS A 43 -45.81 15.80 -41.43
CA HIS A 43 -44.96 16.71 -40.68
C HIS A 43 -44.98 16.40 -39.18
N GLN A 44 -46.17 16.19 -38.63
CA GLN A 44 -46.34 15.78 -37.23
C GLN A 44 -45.70 14.41 -36.97
N GLU A 45 -45.82 13.48 -37.92
CA GLU A 45 -45.13 12.19 -37.85
C GLU A 45 -43.61 12.36 -37.76
N ALA A 46 -43.03 13.20 -38.61
CA ALA A 46 -41.59 13.49 -38.59
C ALA A 46 -41.15 14.07 -37.25
N LEU A 47 -41.88 15.05 -36.70
CA LEU A 47 -41.59 15.64 -35.39
C LEU A 47 -41.64 14.61 -34.25
N ILE A 48 -42.67 13.75 -34.25
CA ILE A 48 -42.81 12.71 -33.24
C ILE A 48 -41.63 11.73 -33.32
N LYS A 49 -41.31 11.24 -34.53
CA LYS A 49 -40.20 10.30 -34.76
C LYS A 49 -38.85 10.91 -34.36
N GLN A 50 -38.60 12.16 -34.75
CA GLN A 50 -37.38 12.89 -34.39
C GLN A 50 -37.24 13.01 -32.88
N ALA A 51 -38.30 13.37 -32.17
CA ALA A 51 -38.24 13.54 -30.73
C ALA A 51 -37.99 12.22 -29.97
N PHE A 52 -38.43 11.08 -30.51
CA PHE A 52 -38.05 9.77 -29.97
C PHE A 52 -36.58 9.42 -30.25
N PHE A 53 -36.08 9.75 -31.43
CA PHE A 53 -34.68 9.54 -31.80
C PHE A 53 -33.74 10.39 -30.95
N GLU A 54 -33.99 11.70 -30.84
CA GLU A 54 -33.20 12.63 -30.03
C GLU A 54 -33.16 12.24 -28.56
N LYS A 55 -34.31 11.83 -28.00
CA LYS A 55 -34.37 11.35 -26.62
C LYS A 55 -33.48 10.13 -26.40
N THR A 56 -33.51 9.18 -27.33
CA THR A 56 -32.71 7.95 -27.26
C THR A 56 -31.22 8.26 -27.39
N GLN A 57 -30.86 9.14 -28.33
CA GLN A 57 -29.48 9.57 -28.53
C GLN A 57 -28.94 10.29 -27.28
N THR A 58 -29.69 11.25 -26.73
CA THR A 58 -29.30 12.00 -25.54
C THR A 58 -29.13 11.08 -24.32
N GLU A 59 -29.99 10.08 -24.17
CA GLU A 59 -29.91 9.11 -23.08
C GLU A 59 -28.67 8.20 -23.21
N ILE A 60 -28.34 7.76 -24.43
CA ILE A 60 -27.12 6.98 -24.72
C ILE A 60 -25.86 7.81 -24.44
N GLU A 61 -25.83 9.06 -24.89
CA GLU A 61 -24.71 9.98 -24.67
C GLU A 61 -24.49 10.24 -23.18
N ASN A 62 -25.55 10.53 -22.43
CA ASN A 62 -25.48 10.73 -20.97
C ASN A 62 -25.00 9.47 -20.23
N GLN A 63 -25.48 8.29 -20.62
CA GLN A 63 -25.03 7.03 -20.02
C GLN A 63 -23.56 6.75 -20.33
N SER A 64 -23.12 6.97 -21.57
CA SER A 64 -21.72 6.78 -21.96
C SER A 64 -20.81 7.75 -21.19
N GLN A 65 -21.18 9.03 -21.14
CA GLN A 65 -20.40 10.04 -20.45
C GLN A 65 -20.31 9.76 -18.96
N THR A 66 -21.42 9.38 -18.32
CA THR A 66 -21.45 9.04 -16.89
C THR A 66 -20.57 7.81 -16.59
N LYS A 67 -20.63 6.76 -17.43
CA LYS A 67 -19.79 5.57 -17.26
C LYS A 67 -18.30 5.90 -17.35
N THR A 68 -17.89 6.63 -18.39
CA THR A 68 -16.48 7.03 -18.58
C THR A 68 -15.99 7.93 -17.43
N GLN A 69 -16.83 8.81 -16.89
CA GLN A 69 -16.46 9.64 -15.74
C GLN A 69 -16.28 8.83 -14.46
N THR A 70 -17.17 7.87 -14.19
CA THR A 70 -17.06 6.98 -13.02
C THR A 70 -15.83 6.09 -13.12
N GLU A 71 -15.60 5.44 -14.27
CA GLU A 71 -14.43 4.59 -14.49
C GLU A 71 -13.12 5.38 -14.34
N ASN A 72 -13.03 6.57 -14.93
CA ASN A 72 -11.84 7.42 -14.79
C ASN A 72 -11.61 7.88 -13.34
N ARG A 73 -12.69 8.12 -12.58
CA ARG A 73 -12.58 8.46 -11.16
C ARG A 73 -12.07 7.27 -10.34
N GLU A 74 -12.65 6.08 -10.54
CA GLU A 74 -12.23 4.86 -9.84
C GLU A 74 -10.77 4.49 -10.16
N VAL A 75 -10.35 4.64 -11.43
CA VAL A 75 -8.95 4.47 -11.83
C VAL A 75 -8.06 5.51 -11.15
N GLY A 76 -8.50 6.77 -11.06
CA GLY A 76 -7.79 7.82 -10.33
C GLY A 76 -7.61 7.50 -8.84
N ASP A 77 -8.66 7.00 -8.19
CA ASP A 77 -8.62 6.60 -6.78
C ASP A 77 -7.65 5.42 -6.56
N LEU A 78 -7.67 4.43 -7.45
CA LEU A 78 -6.72 3.29 -7.45
C LEU A 78 -5.27 3.76 -7.62
N VAL A 79 -5.00 4.65 -8.58
CA VAL A 79 -3.65 5.22 -8.78
C VAL A 79 -3.19 5.99 -7.55
N CYS A 80 -4.08 6.74 -6.89
CA CYS A 80 -3.75 7.44 -5.66
C CYS A 80 -3.35 6.49 -4.52
N VAL A 81 -4.11 5.40 -4.32
CA VAL A 81 -3.80 4.39 -3.31
C VAL A 81 -2.49 3.66 -3.62
N LEU A 82 -2.25 3.33 -4.89
CA LEU A 82 -0.99 2.70 -5.32
C LEU A 82 0.20 3.63 -5.09
N GLN A 83 0.09 4.92 -5.41
CA GLN A 83 1.16 5.88 -5.15
C GLN A 83 1.47 6.01 -3.66
N ALA A 84 0.44 6.15 -2.81
CA ALA A 84 0.62 6.20 -1.36
C ALA A 84 1.26 4.91 -0.80
N THR A 85 0.91 3.76 -1.38
CA THR A 85 1.50 2.46 -1.02
C THR A 85 2.98 2.41 -1.43
N ILE A 86 3.31 2.88 -2.63
CA ILE A 86 4.70 2.97 -3.12
C ILE A 86 5.52 3.87 -2.21
N ASP A 87 5.04 5.06 -1.89
CA ASP A 87 5.74 6.01 -1.01
C ASP A 87 5.98 5.39 0.38
N THR A 88 4.98 4.68 0.91
CA THR A 88 5.10 3.96 2.19
C THR A 88 6.15 2.86 2.13
N LEU A 89 6.16 2.04 1.06
CA LEU A 89 7.12 0.96 0.88
C LEU A 89 8.55 1.51 0.68
N GLN A 90 8.70 2.61 -0.06
CA GLN A 90 9.99 3.30 -0.22
C GLN A 90 10.51 3.82 1.11
N GLY A 91 9.66 4.50 1.90
CA GLY A 91 10.03 4.95 3.24
C GLY A 91 10.43 3.78 4.16
N GLN A 92 9.74 2.65 4.09
CA GLN A 92 10.12 1.44 4.83
C GLN A 92 11.48 0.88 4.40
N LEU A 93 11.77 0.87 3.10
CA LEU A 93 13.08 0.43 2.58
C LEU A 93 14.20 1.32 3.08
N GLU A 94 14.05 2.64 2.99
CA GLU A 94 15.07 3.58 3.50
C GLU A 94 15.37 3.36 4.99
N VAL A 95 14.35 3.14 5.81
CA VAL A 95 14.53 2.86 7.23
C VAL A 95 15.29 1.55 7.44
N LYS A 96 14.98 0.50 6.68
CA LYS A 96 15.70 -0.78 6.73
C LYS A 96 17.14 -0.65 6.28
N ASP A 97 17.40 0.10 5.23
CA ASP A 97 18.76 0.33 4.71
C ASP A 97 19.63 1.05 5.76
N ARG A 98 19.09 2.10 6.41
CA ARG A 98 19.78 2.76 7.53
C ARG A 98 20.01 1.82 8.71
N GLN A 99 19.05 0.96 9.03
CA GLN A 99 19.20 -0.03 10.09
C GLN A 99 20.31 -1.05 9.77
N ILE A 100 20.38 -1.51 8.52
CA ILE A 100 21.45 -2.40 8.04
C ILE A 100 22.81 -1.70 8.14
N GLU A 101 22.90 -0.43 7.73
CA GLU A 101 24.14 0.35 7.83
C GLU A 101 24.61 0.50 9.28
N GLN A 102 23.70 0.80 10.21
CA GLN A 102 24.01 0.89 11.64
C GLN A 102 24.47 -0.45 12.23
N GLN A 103 23.84 -1.55 11.82
CA GLN A 103 24.27 -2.89 12.22
C GLN A 103 25.67 -3.23 11.69
N ALA A 104 25.95 -2.91 10.42
CA ALA A 104 27.27 -3.12 9.84
C ALA A 104 28.35 -2.34 10.60
N GLN A 105 28.11 -1.06 10.93
CA GLN A 105 29.02 -0.25 11.74
C GLN A 105 29.24 -0.84 13.15
N THR A 106 28.17 -1.36 13.76
CA THR A 106 28.25 -1.99 15.08
C THR A 106 29.11 -3.27 15.03
N ILE A 107 28.92 -4.09 13.99
CA ILE A 107 29.74 -5.28 13.77
C ILE A 107 31.20 -4.90 13.64
N THR A 108 31.55 -3.91 12.80
CA THR A 108 32.93 -3.44 12.66
C THR A 108 33.54 -3.03 13.99
N ARG A 109 32.83 -2.22 14.80
CA ARG A 109 33.32 -1.80 16.12
C ARG A 109 33.54 -2.98 17.08
N LEU A 110 32.64 -3.95 17.08
CA LEU A 110 32.77 -5.15 17.91
C LEU A 110 33.93 -6.03 17.44
N THR A 111 34.14 -6.15 16.14
CA THR A 111 35.28 -6.86 15.56
C THR A 111 36.61 -6.21 15.96
N ASP A 112 36.71 -4.88 15.87
CA ASP A 112 37.92 -4.15 16.27
C ASP A 112 38.19 -4.29 17.77
N ALA A 113 37.15 -4.16 18.61
CA ALA A 113 37.28 -4.33 20.06
C ALA A 113 37.69 -5.77 20.43
N LEU A 114 37.14 -6.77 19.74
CA LEU A 114 37.51 -8.17 19.92
C LEU A 114 38.98 -8.41 19.55
N ALA A 115 39.44 -7.86 18.42
CA ALA A 115 40.85 -7.96 18.01
C ALA A 115 41.79 -7.32 19.05
N ALA A 116 41.43 -6.14 19.56
CA ALA A 116 42.20 -5.46 20.61
C ALA A 116 42.24 -6.25 21.93
N ALA A 117 41.11 -6.85 22.32
CA ALA A 117 41.03 -7.70 23.51
C ALA A 117 41.89 -8.97 23.36
N GLN A 118 41.87 -9.61 22.19
CA GLN A 118 42.70 -10.77 21.88
C GLN A 118 44.20 -10.42 21.92
N GLN A 119 44.59 -9.27 21.35
CA GLN A 119 45.96 -8.79 21.41
C GLN A 119 46.40 -8.51 22.85
N THR A 120 45.53 -7.90 23.66
CA THR A 120 45.79 -7.63 25.08
C THR A 120 45.96 -8.93 25.87
N ALA A 121 45.11 -9.93 25.63
CA ALA A 121 45.22 -11.24 26.27
C ALA A 121 46.53 -11.95 25.90
N ALA A 122 46.91 -11.92 24.62
CA ALA A 122 48.18 -12.50 24.16
C ALA A 122 49.40 -11.79 24.77
N ALA A 123 49.37 -10.45 24.83
CA ALA A 123 50.43 -9.67 25.47
C ALA A 123 50.54 -9.98 26.97
N ALA A 124 49.42 -10.06 27.68
CA ALA A 124 49.40 -10.43 29.10
C ALA A 124 49.97 -11.84 29.34
N GLN A 125 49.64 -12.80 28.48
CA GLN A 125 50.21 -14.16 28.54
C GLN A 125 51.72 -14.17 28.29
N ALA A 126 52.19 -13.43 27.28
CA ALA A 126 53.63 -13.33 26.98
C ALA A 126 54.41 -12.67 28.14
N LEU A 127 53.87 -11.60 28.73
CA LEU A 127 54.44 -10.97 29.92
C LEU A 127 54.47 -11.92 31.12
N HIS A 128 53.40 -12.68 31.34
CA HIS A 128 53.36 -13.69 32.39
C HIS A 128 54.43 -14.77 32.17
N ALA A 129 54.54 -15.32 30.96
CA ALA A 129 55.56 -16.32 30.62
C ALA A 129 56.99 -15.77 30.80
N GLY A 130 57.25 -14.53 30.37
CA GLY A 130 58.53 -13.85 30.59
C GLY A 130 58.86 -13.64 32.07
N THR A 131 57.84 -13.36 32.90
CA THR A 131 58.00 -13.21 34.35
C THR A 131 58.35 -14.55 35.01
N ILE A 132 57.72 -15.65 34.59
CA ILE A 132 58.05 -16.99 35.07
C ILE A 132 59.48 -17.38 34.69
N GLN A 133 59.93 -17.09 33.47
CA GLN A 133 61.32 -17.35 33.07
C GLN A 133 62.32 -16.52 33.88
N GLN A 134 62.01 -15.26 34.18
CA GLN A 134 62.86 -14.44 35.04
C GLN A 134 62.89 -14.97 36.48
N GLN A 135 61.76 -15.41 37.03
CA GLN A 135 61.69 -16.06 38.35
C GLN A 135 62.46 -17.38 38.40
N LEU A 136 62.46 -18.18 37.33
CA LEU A 136 63.26 -19.40 37.25
C LEU A 136 64.76 -19.09 37.18
N LEU A 137 65.18 -18.10 36.38
CA LEU A 137 66.59 -17.70 36.32
C LEU A 137 67.09 -17.05 37.62
N THR A 138 66.25 -16.26 38.29
CA THR A 138 66.58 -15.71 39.63
C THR A 138 66.43 -16.73 40.74
N GLY A 139 65.56 -17.73 40.57
CA GLY A 139 65.40 -18.88 41.46
C GLY A 139 66.54 -19.90 41.34
N GLU A 140 67.10 -20.12 40.15
CA GLU A 140 68.34 -20.90 39.96
C GLU A 140 69.57 -20.15 40.48
N ALA A 141 69.55 -18.81 40.50
CA ALA A 141 70.57 -18.01 41.19
C ALA A 141 70.35 -17.92 42.71
N GLY A 142 69.24 -18.45 43.23
CA GLY A 142 68.79 -18.30 44.61
C GLY A 142 68.22 -19.58 45.23
N ALA A 143 68.61 -20.76 44.73
CA ALA A 143 68.18 -22.07 45.23
C ALA A 143 68.78 -22.45 46.60
N ASP A 144 69.10 -21.46 47.44
CA ASP A 144 69.59 -21.61 48.81
C ASP A 144 68.71 -20.88 49.86
N GLN A 145 67.46 -20.50 49.55
CA GLN A 145 66.57 -19.95 50.58
C GLN A 145 65.07 -20.19 50.37
N GLN A 146 64.63 -21.35 50.89
CA GLN A 146 63.46 -21.57 51.76
C GLN A 146 62.04 -21.14 51.31
N ASP A 147 61.25 -22.18 51.03
CA ASP A 147 59.90 -22.44 51.55
C ASP A 147 59.09 -21.27 52.13
N GLN A 148 57.98 -20.91 51.44
CA GLN A 148 56.73 -20.52 52.08
C GLN A 148 55.55 -20.60 51.10
N ALA A 149 54.68 -21.59 51.32
CA ALA A 149 53.40 -21.75 50.62
C ALA A 149 52.37 -20.71 51.10
N PRO A 150 51.51 -20.13 50.23
CA PRO A 150 50.44 -19.26 50.68
C PRO A 150 49.20 -20.05 51.11
N GLU A 151 48.80 -19.87 52.36
CA GLU A 151 47.58 -20.41 52.96
C GLU A 151 46.29 -19.97 52.20
N GLN A 152 45.38 -20.92 52.05
CA GLN A 152 44.03 -20.75 51.51
C GLN A 152 43.20 -19.78 52.37
N LYS A 153 42.88 -18.60 51.82
CA LYS A 153 41.91 -17.68 52.43
C LYS A 153 40.48 -18.22 52.30
N ARG A 154 40.05 -18.99 53.30
CA ARG A 154 38.65 -19.25 53.61
C ARG A 154 38.00 -17.96 54.14
N GLY A 155 37.22 -17.27 53.31
CA GLY A 155 36.53 -16.05 53.77
C GLY A 155 35.44 -15.59 52.81
N TRP A 156 34.17 -15.84 53.20
CA TRP A 156 32.94 -15.06 52.95
C TRP A 156 31.70 -15.95 53.11
N PHE A 157 31.73 -17.19 52.60
CA PHE A 157 30.52 -17.99 52.36
C PHE A 157 29.82 -18.59 53.59
N SER A 158 30.44 -18.60 54.78
CA SER A 158 29.84 -19.24 55.97
C SER A 158 28.79 -18.38 56.69
N LYS A 159 28.55 -17.14 56.27
CA LYS A 159 27.61 -16.22 56.94
C LYS A 159 26.20 -16.15 56.33
N LEU A 160 25.95 -16.79 55.19
CA LEU A 160 24.66 -16.69 54.49
C LEU A 160 23.65 -17.82 54.81
N PHE A 161 24.01 -18.80 55.65
CA PHE A 161 23.15 -19.97 55.95
C PHE A 161 22.89 -20.14 57.45
N ARG A 162 22.50 -19.08 58.17
CA ARG A 162 22.03 -19.23 59.54
C ARG A 162 20.97 -18.19 59.92
N GLY A 163 19.72 -18.65 59.98
CA GLY A 163 18.62 -18.05 60.75
C GLY A 163 17.60 -17.31 59.91
#